data_AF-A0A5W1Y0K3-F1
#
_entry.id   AF-A0A5W1Y0K3-F1
#
_cell.length_a   1.000
_cell.length_b   1.000
_cell.length_c   1.000
_cell.angle_alpha   90.00
_cell.angle_beta   90.00
_cell.angle_gamma   90.00
#
_symmetry.space_group_name_H-M   'P 1'
#
loop_
_entity.id
_entity.type
_entity.pdbx_description
1 polymer ?
#
loop_
_entity_poly.entity_id
_entity_poly.type
_entity_poly.pdbx_seq_one_letter_code
_entity_poly.pdbx_strand_id
1 'polypeptide(L)' 'MVKFDQIEDLVADIAVVFNWPPADIFMMNPGEVVAWRERAALRSGARDNEKS' A
#
# COMPACT_ATOMS: atom_id res chain seq x y z
N MET A 1 -19.72 5.97 -9.28
CA MET A 1 -18.92 6.84 -8.40
C MET A 1 -17.61 6.13 -8.15
N VAL A 2 -16.55 6.53 -8.86
CA VAL A 2 -15.24 5.86 -8.77
C VAL A 2 -14.69 6.13 -7.38
N LYS A 3 -14.46 5.06 -6.62
CA LYS A 3 -14.15 5.12 -5.19
C LYS A 3 -12.72 5.61 -4.99
N PHE A 4 -12.57 6.89 -4.66
CA PHE A 4 -11.30 7.45 -4.19
C PHE A 4 -10.78 6.71 -2.94
N ASP A 5 -11.68 6.04 -2.19
CA ASP A 5 -11.33 5.15 -1.07
C ASP A 5 -10.28 4.08 -1.44
N GLN A 6 -10.26 3.62 -2.70
CA GLN A 6 -9.31 2.58 -3.10
C GLN A 6 -7.87 3.08 -3.11
N ILE A 7 -7.63 4.35 -3.46
CA ILE A 7 -6.27 4.91 -3.43
C ILE A 7 -5.85 5.15 -1.97
N GLU A 8 -6.77 5.64 -1.13
CA GLU A 8 -6.48 5.88 0.29
C GLU A 8 -6.13 4.58 1.03
N ASP A 9 -6.83 3.49 0.73
CA ASP A 9 -6.56 2.15 1.29
C ASP A 9 -5.17 1.63 0.86
N LEU A 10 -4.82 1.80 -0.43
CA LEU A 10 -3.48 1.45 -0.95
C LEU A 10 -2.38 2.31 -0.30
N VAL A 11 -2.62 3.60 -0.11
CA VAL A 11 -1.68 4.52 0.55
C VAL A 11 -1.51 4.14 2.02
N ALA A 12 -2.58 3.78 2.72
CA ALA A 12 -2.54 3.34 4.11
C ALA A 12 -1.73 2.04 4.27
N ASP A 13 -1.94 1.05 3.39
CA ASP A 13 -1.16 -0.19 3.33
C ASP A 13 0.36 0.11 3.22
N ILE A 14 0.74 0.98 2.29
CA ILE A 14 2.16 1.34 2.10
C ILE A 14 2.69 2.13 3.30
N ALA A 15 1.94 3.11 3.80
CA ALA A 15 2.32 3.94 4.94
C ALA A 15 2.57 3.08 6.19
N VAL A 16 1.74 2.08 6.44
CA VAL A 16 1.89 1.14 7.57
C VAL A 16 3.11 0.23 7.37
N VAL A 17 3.31 -0.33 6.17
CA VAL A 17 4.42 -1.26 5.90
C VAL A 17 5.79 -0.57 5.90
N PHE A 18 5.86 0.66 5.39
CA PHE A 18 7.10 1.43 5.30
C PHE A 18 7.28 2.43 6.44
N ASN A 19 6.29 2.57 7.32
CA ASN A 19 6.24 3.56 8.39
C ASN A 19 6.45 5.00 7.85
N TRP A 20 5.95 5.25 6.64
CA TRP A 20 6.02 6.53 5.94
C TRP A 20 4.74 7.33 6.13
N PRO A 21 4.79 8.67 6.14
CA PRO A 21 3.59 9.48 6.21
C PRO A 21 2.81 9.38 4.89
N PRO A 22 1.46 9.28 4.93
CA PRO A 22 0.64 9.15 3.73
C PRO A 22 0.78 10.35 2.79
N ALA A 23 1.09 11.54 3.32
CA ALA A 23 1.35 12.74 2.53
C ALA A 23 2.50 12.56 1.52
N ASP A 24 3.57 11.86 1.89
CA ASP A 24 4.68 11.59 0.97
C ASP A 24 4.25 10.65 -0.16
N ILE A 25 3.33 9.72 0.11
CA ILE A 25 2.81 8.77 -0.88
C ILE A 25 1.78 9.45 -1.79
N PHE A 26 0.97 10.37 -1.25
CA PHE A 26 0.06 11.20 -2.05
C PHE A 26 0.79 12.18 -2.97
N MET A 27 2.04 12.54 -2.64
CA MET A 27 2.90 13.34 -3.53
C MET A 27 3.49 12.51 -4.67
N MET A 28 3.45 11.17 -4.61
CA MET A 28 3.93 10.30 -5.68
C MET A 28 2.89 10.15 -6.79
N ASN A 29 3.34 9.81 -7.99
CA ASN A 29 2.41 9.51 -9.07
C ASN A 29 1.60 8.25 -8.73
N PRO A 30 0.33 8.15 -9.16
CA PRO A 30 -0.50 6.97 -8.88
C PRO A 30 0.13 5.66 -9.40
N GLY A 31 0.91 5.71 -10.48
CA GLY A 31 1.68 4.56 -10.96
C GLY A 31 2.81 4.12 -10.01
N GLU A 32 3.43 5.08 -9.29
CA GLU A 32 4.42 4.78 -8.27
C GLU A 32 3.77 4.21 -7.00
N VAL A 33 2.62 4.75 -6.59
CA VAL A 33 1.84 4.21 -5.46
C VAL A 33 1.50 2.75 -5.69
N VAL A 34 1.06 2.37 -6.89
CA VAL A 34 0.79 0.95 -7.23
C VAL A 34 2.05 0.09 -7.11
N ALA A 35 3.19 0.54 -7.65
CA ALA A 35 4.45 -0.20 -7.55
C ALA A 35 4.93 -0.35 -6.09
N TRP A 36 4.74 0.68 -5.26
CA TRP A 36 5.02 0.60 -3.83
C TRP A 36 4.04 -0.30 -3.09
N ARG A 37 2.78 -0.36 -3.51
CA ARG A 37 1.79 -1.28 -2.94
C ARG A 37 2.16 -2.73 -3.17
N GLU A 38 2.66 -3.08 -4.35
CA GLU A 38 3.17 -4.44 -4.61
C GLU A 38 4.36 -4.77 -3.70
N ARG A 39 5.28 -3.83 -3.48
CA ARG A 39 6.39 -3.99 -2.53
C ARG A 39 5.90 -4.10 -1.08
N ALA A 40 4.90 -3.31 -0.71
CA ALA A 40 4.28 -3.36 0.61
C ALA A 40 3.65 -4.73 0.85
N ALA A 41 2.91 -5.27 -0.12
CA ALA A 41 2.32 -6.60 -0.06
C ALA A 41 3.37 -7.72 0.05
N LEU A 42 4.49 -7.61 -0.68
CA LEU A 42 5.61 -8.55 -0.58
C LEU A 42 6.27 -8.52 0.81
N ARG A 43 6.39 -7.33 1.41
CA ARG A 43 7.05 -7.12 2.70
C ARG A 43 6.14 -7.41 3.89
N SER A 44 4.84 -7.11 3.78
CA SER A 44 3.83 -7.34 4.83
C SER A 44 3.53 -8.82 5.04
N GLY A 45 4.05 -9.70 4.17
CA GLY A 45 3.88 -11.12 4.34
C GLY A 45 2.52 -11.60 3.88
N ALA A 46 2.36 -11.79 2.58
CA ALA A 46 1.64 -12.96 2.07
C ALA A 46 2.37 -14.29 2.46
N ARG A 47 2.74 -14.40 3.75
CA ARG A 47 3.41 -15.51 4.44
C ARG A 47 2.94 -15.53 5.89
N ASP A 48 1.62 -15.60 6.07
CA ASP A 48 0.95 -16.17 7.23
C ASP A 48 -0.51 -16.33 6.75
N ASN A 49 -1.13 -17.48 6.56
CA ASN A 49 -1.09 -18.72 7.31
C ASN A 49 -1.78 -19.81 6.46
N GLU A 50 -1.00 -20.66 5.80
CA GLU A 50 -1.44 -21.94 5.21
C GLU A 50 -0.64 -23.06 5.88
N LYS A 51 -0.70 -23.11 7.20
CA LYS A 51 -0.39 -24.33 7.95
C LYS A 51 -1.50 -24.55 8.95
N SER A 52 -2.51 -25.31 8.53
CA SER A 52 -3.23 -26.27 9.37
C SER A 52 -3.89 -27.31 8.49
#